data_AF-A0A2C0ZM26-F1
#
_entry.id   AF-A0A2C0ZM26-F1
#
_cell.length_a   1.000
_cell.length_b   1.000
_cell.length_c   1.000
_cell.angle_alpha   90.00
_cell.angle_beta   90.00
_cell.angle_gamma   90.00
#
_symmetry.space_group_name_H-M   'P 1'
#
loop_
_entity.id
_entity.type
_entity.pdbx_description
1 polymer ?
#
loop_
_entity_poly.entity_id
_entity_poly.type
_entity_poly.pdbx_seq_one_letter_code
_entity_poly.pdbx_strand_id
1 'polypeptide(L)' 'MVHKKYWIIILITLIINVVMLQWTIESYYGEKYDHVWLFSVIGVFSSIVCFLTYLKWRKQEYQN' A
#
# COMPACT_ATOMS: atom_id res chain seq x y z
N MET A 1 0.86 -23.11 3.24
CA MET A 1 1.15 -22.36 1.99
C MET A 1 0.27 -21.12 1.79
N VAL A 2 -0.99 -21.12 2.23
CA VAL A 2 -1.91 -19.97 2.07
C VAL A 2 -1.41 -18.70 2.81
N HIS A 3 -0.77 -18.86 3.98
CA HIS A 3 -0.25 -17.72 4.76
C HIS A 3 0.87 -16.96 4.05
N LYS A 4 1.75 -17.65 3.30
CA LYS A 4 2.86 -17.00 2.55
C LYS A 4 2.34 -16.01 1.49
N LYS A 5 1.19 -16.29 0.88
CA LYS A 5 0.61 -15.43 -0.17
C LYS A 5 0.15 -14.07 0.38
N TYR A 6 -0.51 -14.03 1.54
CA TYR A 6 -0.93 -12.76 2.15
C TYR A 6 0.26 -11.91 2.56
N TRP A 7 1.30 -12.51 3.13
CA TRP A 7 2.53 -11.82 3.48
C TRP A 7 3.24 -11.22 2.27
N ILE A 8 3.28 -11.94 1.14
CA ILE A 8 3.83 -11.42 -0.12
C ILE A 8 3.03 -10.21 -0.60
N ILE A 9 1.70 -10.28 -0.58
CA ILE A 9 0.84 -9.16 -1.00
C ILE A 9 1.05 -7.95 -0.09
N ILE A 10 1.05 -8.14 1.23
CA ILE A 10 1.28 -7.07 2.22
C ILE A 10 2.63 -6.40 1.97
N LEU A 11 3.69 -7.19 1.78
CA LEU A 11 5.04 -6.68 1.55
C LEU A 11 5.14 -5.89 0.24
N ILE A 12 4.56 -6.39 -0.86
CA ILE A 12 4.52 -5.67 -2.13
C ILE A 12 3.74 -4.36 -1.99
N THR A 13 2.57 -4.39 -1.34
CA THR A 13 1.77 -3.17 -1.13
C THR A 13 2.48 -2.14 -0.26
N LEU A 14 3.27 -2.57 0.74
CA LEU A 14 4.09 -1.69 1.56
C LEU A 14 5.20 -1.01 0.73
N ILE A 15 5.90 -1.76 -0.12
CA ILE A 15 6.93 -1.19 -1.01
C ILE A 15 6.31 -0.13 -1.93
N ILE A 16 5.18 -0.45 -2.56
CA ILE A 16 4.45 0.50 -3.41
C ILE A 16 4.07 1.75 -2.61
N ASN A 17 3.57 1.58 -1.38
CA ASN A 17 3.18 2.71 -0.54
C ASN A 17 4.35 3.65 -0.25
N VAL A 18 5.50 3.10 0.13
CA VAL A 18 6.73 3.88 0.41
C VAL A 18 7.22 4.61 -0.84
N VAL A 19 7.22 3.95 -2.00
CA VAL A 19 7.64 4.57 -3.27
C VAL A 19 6.69 5.70 -3.66
N MET A 20 5.38 5.49 -3.57
CA MET A 20 4.39 6.53 -3.87
C MET A 20 4.51 7.71 -2.93
N LEU A 21 4.78 7.47 -1.64
CA LEU A 21 5.01 8.53 -0.67
C LEU A 21 6.26 9.34 -1.02
N GLN A 22 7.37 8.68 -1.38
CA GLN A 22 8.59 9.36 -1.82
C GLN A 22 8.32 10.24 -3.04
N TRP A 23 7.66 9.71 -4.07
CA TRP A 23 7.32 10.48 -5.27
C TRP A 23 6.32 11.60 -5.01
N THR A 24 5.42 11.44 -4.03
CA THR A 24 4.53 12.51 -3.58
C THR A 24 5.33 13.68 -3.01
N ILE A 25 6.32 13.37 -2.15
CA ILE A 25 7.21 14.38 -1.56
C ILE A 25 8.04 15.07 -2.64
N GLU A 26 8.66 14.32 -3.54
CA GLU A 26 9.43 14.86 -4.66
C GLU A 26 8.57 15.74 -5.58
N SER A 27 7.34 15.34 -5.85
CA SER A 27 6.40 16.12 -6.67
C SER A 27 5.96 17.40 -5.98
N TYR A 28 5.77 17.36 -4.66
CA TYR A 28 5.38 18.53 -3.88
C TYR A 28 6.50 19.58 -3.89
N TYR A 29 7.74 19.17 -3.62
CA TYR A 29 8.89 20.07 -3.69
C TYR A 29 9.25 20.49 -5.12
N GLY A 30 8.93 19.68 -6.11
CA GLY A 30 9.07 20.01 -7.53
C GLY A 30 7.94 20.86 -8.10
N GLU A 31 7.01 21.35 -7.27
CA GLU A 31 5.82 22.14 -7.64
C GLU A 31 4.90 21.45 -8.67
N LYS A 32 4.96 20.13 -8.75
CA LYS A 32 4.18 19.27 -9.65
C LYS A 32 2.92 18.74 -8.96
N TYR A 33 2.00 19.64 -8.64
CA TYR A 33 0.82 19.33 -7.83
C TYR A 33 -0.13 18.28 -8.43
N ASP A 34 -0.19 18.16 -9.76
CA ASP A 34 -0.97 17.10 -10.42
C ASP A 34 -0.42 15.70 -10.08
N HIS A 35 0.90 15.58 -10.00
CA HIS A 35 1.56 14.33 -9.61
C HIS A 35 1.41 14.05 -8.12
N VAL A 36 1.39 15.09 -7.26
CA VAL A 36 1.10 14.95 -5.82
C VAL A 36 -0.27 14.30 -5.61
N TRP A 37 -1.31 14.79 -6.29
CA TRP A 37 -2.65 14.21 -6.20
C TRP A 37 -2.69 12.77 -6.70
N LEU A 38 -2.08 12.50 -7.86
CA LEU A 38 -2.05 11.16 -8.44
C LEU A 38 -1.35 10.15 -7.51
N PHE A 39 -0.16 10.47 -7.00
CA PHE A 39 0.60 9.58 -6.12
C PHE A 39 -0.07 9.43 -4.74
N SER A 40 -0.68 10.49 -4.22
CA SER A 40 -1.44 10.43 -2.96
C SER A 40 -2.64 9.48 -3.07
N VAL A 41 -3.40 9.54 -4.18
CA VAL A 41 -4.53 8.65 -4.41
C VAL A 41 -4.05 7.20 -4.50
N ILE A 42 -3.00 6.91 -5.27
CA ILE A 42 -2.42 5.56 -5.36
C ILE A 42 -1.93 5.07 -4.00
N GLY A 43 -1.29 5.95 -3.22
CA GLY A 43 -0.85 5.70 -1.85
C GLY A 43 -2.02 5.25 -0.97
N VAL A 44 -3.10 6.04 -0.91
CA VAL A 44 -4.30 5.72 -0.11
C VAL A 44 -4.93 4.40 -0.56
N PHE A 45 -5.10 4.17 -1.87
CA PHE A 45 -5.64 2.91 -2.38
C PHE A 45 -4.77 1.71 -1.99
N SER A 46 -3.45 1.83 -2.09
CA SER A 46 -2.54 0.75 -1.68
C SER A 46 -2.61 0.46 -0.17
N SER A 47 -2.80 1.48 0.68
CA SER A 47 -3.01 1.31 2.11
C SER A 47 -4.31 0.56 2.41
N ILE A 48 -5.40 0.88 1.69
CA ILE A 48 -6.69 0.17 1.82
C ILE A 48 -6.52 -1.31 1.43
N VAL A 49 -5.88 -1.59 0.30
CA VAL A 49 -5.63 -2.97 -0.15
C VAL A 49 -4.76 -3.74 0.87
N CYS A 50 -3.71 -3.12 1.38
CA CYS A 50 -2.86 -3.68 2.42
C CYS A 50 -3.66 -4.02 3.69
N PHE A 51 -4.48 -3.08 4.17
CA PHE A 51 -5.31 -3.26 5.35
C PHE A 51 -6.35 -4.37 5.17
N LEU A 52 -7.06 -4.42 4.04
CA LEU A 52 -8.02 -5.48 3.74
C LEU A 52 -7.34 -6.85 3.63
N THR A 53 -6.16 -6.91 3.04
CA THR A 53 -5.36 -8.15 2.94
C THR A 53 -4.93 -8.62 4.32
N TYR A 54 -4.49 -7.69 5.18
CA TYR A 54 -4.16 -7.98 6.57
C TYR A 54 -5.37 -8.50 7.36
N LEU A 55 -6.56 -7.89 7.22
CA LEU A 55 -7.78 -8.37 7.87
C LEU A 55 -8.17 -9.78 7.40
N LYS A 56 -8.04 -10.07 6.10
CA LYS A 56 -8.29 -11.42 5.55
C LYS A 56 -7.31 -12.44 6.11
N TRP A 57 -6.03 -12.11 6.15
CA TRP A 57 -5.00 -12.95 6.76
C TRP A 57 -5.32 -13.22 8.23
N ARG A 58 -5.59 -12.17 9.02
CA ARG A 58 -5.95 -12.27 10.42
C ARG A 58 -7.16 -13.19 10.60
N LYS A 59 -8.25 -12.96 9.87
CA LYS A 59 -9.45 -13.79 9.96
C LYS A 59 -9.15 -15.26 9.67
N GLN A 60 -8.33 -15.54 8.66
CA GLN A 60 -7.98 -16.92 8.32
C GLN A 60 -7.06 -17.60 9.34
N GLU A 61 -6.16 -16.85 9.98
CA GLU A 61 -5.26 -17.38 11.01
C GLU A 61 -6.02 -17.75 12.29
N TYR A 62 -6.94 -16.89 12.73
CA TYR A 62 -7.69 -17.07 13.99
C TYR A 62 -9.04 -17.82 13.82
N GLN A 63 -9.39 -18.26 12.62
CA GLN A 63 -10.53 -19.17 12.38
C GLN A 63 -10.12 -20.65 12.31
N ASN A 64 -8.82 -20.95 12.37
CA ASN A 64 -8.29 -22.28 12.66
C ASN A 64 -8.02 -22.44 14.16
#